data_AF-A0A3A8QL68-F1
#
_entry.id   AF-A0A3A8QL68-F1
#
_cell.length_a   1.000
_cell.length_b   1.000
_cell.length_c   1.000
_cell.angle_alpha   90.00
_cell.angle_beta   90.00
_cell.angle_gamma   90.00
#
_symmetry.space_group_name_H-M   'P 1'
#
loop_
_entity.id
_entity.type
_entity.pdbx_description
1 polymer ?
#
loop_
_entity_poly.entity_id
_entity_poly.type
_entity_poly.pdbx_seq_one_letter_code
_entity_poly.pdbx_strand_id
1 'polypeptide(L)'
;MASLFTHAAWTALVVRARPGAVLSRRILVAVGLCAWVPDLDFALAPFSQHPDDLWAHRGLLHSLPFLIMLAVVGAALVTPSREWRRSLPRNALVLWLAGCGHVLLDLLTWGGPGTALLAPFSEARFQLPRPLRLVPVVPVGMDEWLGRLGVQVLAIEALFILLPTLLLLRGAALPPTPSARRGWGALFGAWALLAAALRVFGPTGFSLPPERVISALPSDPAERPEALPGPALITRFGELQARGVFNRALVPERVPWSSEFFPFWFGGQAGRWRDPVPTLVARTLFGTEAPSAPVPADGLFWLSPTEKYDLASGEAGFPATKAALAETHNRRPRPRFWFGLCNGAAAAALAVEEPFRTVDVVARDGRRVRFHPNDVKALLAAAYYQPAEIHTLGELCSGSGFDLGARCSIHPAAFALAVLNRLGVNGQSFLVEVHPTAQSQYHSVAGATVKLTREPYAPSGDPLEPGLAPRVAKLADVDIELRFSTTLLPVSATDVVDPKWAEGSGYAKVGARTLVQHYPMTLALDGSGEIIGGRYTGDPADGPDQLGVTSAMPALGAEGAIEASPPLRWQAIEALARASVSTGPLPPTVDVKVFGASPSPP
;
A
#
# COMPACT_ATOMS: atom_id res chain seq x y z
N MET A 1 8.34 11.86 2.38
CA MET A 1 9.30 12.98 2.20
C MET A 1 9.13 14.04 3.28
N ALA A 2 10.12 14.92 3.46
CA ALA A 2 9.85 16.26 3.98
C ALA A 2 9.07 17.06 2.92
N SER A 3 8.52 18.23 3.26
CA SER A 3 7.73 18.97 2.28
C SER A 3 8.57 19.51 1.13
N LEU A 4 7.99 19.51 -0.07
CA LEU A 4 8.56 20.17 -1.26
C LEU A 4 8.97 21.62 -0.97
N PHE A 5 8.25 22.31 -0.08
CA PHE A 5 8.56 23.67 0.36
C PHE A 5 9.85 23.72 1.17
N THR A 6 10.00 22.82 2.15
CA THR A 6 11.20 22.75 2.99
C THR A 6 12.43 22.31 2.20
N HIS A 7 12.28 21.34 1.28
CA HIS A 7 13.35 20.95 0.36
C HIS A 7 13.88 22.14 -0.44
N ALA A 8 13.00 22.90 -1.09
CA ALA A 8 13.41 24.08 -1.86
C ALA A 8 13.98 25.20 -0.97
N ALA A 9 13.32 25.52 0.15
CA ALA A 9 13.72 26.62 1.02
C ALA A 9 15.08 26.36 1.69
N TRP A 10 15.27 25.17 2.26
CA TRP A 10 16.49 24.83 2.99
C TRP A 10 17.69 24.70 2.06
N THR A 11 17.54 24.03 0.90
CA THR A 11 18.64 23.91 -0.07
C THR A 11 19.05 25.26 -0.63
N ALA A 12 18.09 26.15 -0.93
CA ALA A 12 18.38 27.52 -1.36
C ALA A 12 19.13 28.33 -0.27
N LEU A 13 18.73 28.20 1.00
CA LEU A 13 19.41 28.85 2.12
C LEU A 13 20.87 28.38 2.26
N VAL A 14 21.09 27.06 2.28
CA VAL A 14 22.42 26.47 2.43
C VAL A 14 23.33 26.84 1.26
N VAL A 15 22.81 26.79 0.03
CA VAL A 15 23.60 27.11 -1.16
C VAL A 15 23.98 28.59 -1.21
N ARG A 16 23.10 29.50 -0.76
CA ARG A 16 23.37 30.95 -0.64
C ARG A 16 24.32 31.30 0.51
N ALA A 17 24.36 30.50 1.56
CA ALA A 17 25.21 30.73 2.74
C ALA A 17 26.70 30.50 2.49
N ARG A 18 27.07 29.91 1.35
CA ARG A 18 28.48 29.59 1.05
C ARG A 18 29.32 30.87 0.91
N PRO A 19 30.56 30.88 1.44
CA PRO A 19 31.44 32.04 1.31
C PRO A 19 31.64 32.46 -0.14
N GLY A 20 31.42 33.75 -0.45
CA GLY A 20 31.58 34.30 -1.80
C GLY A 20 30.53 33.87 -2.82
N ALA A 21 29.39 33.31 -2.39
CA ALA A 21 28.33 32.87 -3.30
C ALA A 21 27.61 34.04 -3.98
N VAL A 22 27.99 34.37 -5.21
CA VAL A 22 27.20 35.19 -6.13
C VAL A 22 26.49 34.27 -7.11
N LEU A 23 25.23 33.97 -6.82
CA LEU A 23 24.43 33.03 -7.62
C LEU A 23 23.52 33.80 -8.57
N SER A 24 23.59 33.46 -9.86
CA SER A 24 22.65 33.99 -10.83
C SER A 24 21.23 33.48 -10.52
N ARG A 25 20.21 34.24 -10.94
CA ARG A 25 18.82 33.80 -10.82
C ARG A 25 18.58 32.43 -11.45
N ARG A 26 19.27 32.13 -12.57
CA ARG A 26 19.19 30.82 -13.25
C ARG A 26 19.70 29.68 -12.38
N ILE A 27 20.82 29.87 -11.67
CA ILE A 27 21.37 28.85 -10.76
C ILE A 27 20.45 28.67 -9.55
N LEU A 28 19.89 29.75 -8.98
CA LEU A 28 18.95 29.64 -7.86
C LEU A 28 17.68 28.87 -8.24
N VAL A 29 17.13 29.11 -9.44
CA VAL A 29 15.99 28.33 -9.94
C VAL A 29 16.39 26.86 -10.12
N ALA A 30 17.56 26.59 -10.72
CA ALA A 30 18.03 25.22 -10.89
C ALA A 30 18.28 24.49 -9.56
N VAL A 31 18.74 25.18 -8.51
CA VAL A 31 18.86 24.62 -7.15
C VAL A 31 17.49 24.17 -6.64
N GLY A 32 16.48 25.04 -6.73
CA GLY A 32 15.12 24.70 -6.33
C GLY A 32 14.55 23.51 -7.12
N LEU A 33 14.78 23.48 -8.44
CA LEU A 33 14.36 22.35 -9.28
C LEU A 33 15.09 21.05 -8.93
N CYS A 34 16.40 21.10 -8.67
CA CYS A 34 17.16 19.90 -8.26
C CYS A 34 16.71 19.35 -6.90
N ALA A 35 16.17 20.21 -6.05
CA ALA A 35 15.55 19.82 -4.78
C ALA A 35 14.07 19.38 -4.92
N TRP A 36 13.47 19.46 -6.12
CA TRP A 36 12.08 19.04 -6.37
C TRP A 36 12.01 17.78 -7.21
N VAL A 37 12.90 17.66 -8.21
CA VAL A 37 12.88 16.57 -9.18
C VAL A 37 12.90 15.17 -8.54
N PRO A 38 13.67 14.89 -7.46
CA PRO A 38 13.63 13.58 -6.81
C PRO A 38 12.21 13.15 -6.44
N ASP A 39 11.42 14.03 -5.85
CA ASP A 39 10.05 13.73 -5.39
C ASP A 39 9.00 13.71 -6.51
N LEU A 40 9.38 14.00 -7.76
CA LEU A 40 8.48 13.80 -8.90
C LEU A 40 8.23 12.31 -9.16
N ASP A 41 8.96 11.40 -8.50
CA ASP A 41 8.64 9.97 -8.45
C ASP A 41 7.26 9.69 -7.83
N PHE A 42 6.65 10.62 -7.10
CA PHE A 42 5.23 10.52 -6.72
C PHE A 42 4.30 10.42 -7.93
N ALA A 43 4.66 11.02 -9.07
CA ALA A 43 3.89 10.85 -10.31
C ALA A 43 3.99 9.41 -10.85
N LEU A 44 5.00 8.66 -10.41
CA LEU A 44 5.19 7.24 -10.72
C LEU A 44 4.47 6.33 -9.71
N ALA A 45 3.88 6.87 -8.63
CA ALA A 45 3.17 6.09 -7.62
C ALA A 45 2.07 5.16 -8.19
N PRO A 46 1.31 5.54 -9.24
CA PRO A 46 0.36 4.61 -9.88
C PRO A 46 1.02 3.43 -10.61
N PHE A 47 2.33 3.50 -10.85
CA PHE A 47 3.12 2.50 -11.56
C PHE A 47 4.10 1.74 -10.65
N SER A 48 4.35 2.21 -9.42
CA SER A 48 5.08 1.47 -8.39
C SER A 48 4.13 0.50 -7.69
N GLN A 49 4.54 -0.76 -7.55
CA GLN A 49 3.70 -1.78 -6.91
C GLN A 49 3.92 -1.79 -5.40
N HIS A 50 5.15 -1.47 -4.95
CA HIS A 50 5.54 -1.50 -3.53
C HIS A 50 6.23 -0.21 -3.08
N PRO A 51 6.12 0.19 -1.81
CA PRO A 51 6.85 1.34 -1.25
C PRO A 51 8.39 1.21 -1.32
N ASP A 52 8.90 -0.02 -1.43
CA ASP A 52 10.33 -0.32 -1.46
C ASP A 52 10.86 -0.65 -2.87
N ASP A 53 10.03 -0.58 -3.92
CA ASP A 53 10.50 -0.82 -5.29
C ASP A 53 11.56 0.21 -5.72
N LEU A 54 12.39 -0.18 -6.68
CA LEU A 54 13.37 0.72 -7.31
C LEU A 54 12.75 2.03 -7.81
N TRP A 55 11.52 1.98 -8.34
CA TRP A 55 10.78 3.14 -8.85
C TRP A 55 9.79 3.73 -7.85
N ALA A 56 9.68 3.15 -6.66
CA ALA A 56 8.89 3.72 -5.58
C ALA A 56 9.45 5.06 -5.13
N HIS A 57 8.61 5.83 -4.44
CA HIS A 57 9.03 7.07 -3.82
C HIS A 57 10.25 6.85 -2.91
N ARG A 58 11.27 7.71 -3.00
CA ARG A 58 12.58 7.58 -2.31
C ARG A 58 13.50 6.49 -2.85
N GLY A 59 13.14 5.90 -3.99
CA GLY A 59 13.89 4.88 -4.72
C GLY A 59 15.03 5.48 -5.56
N LEU A 60 15.05 5.13 -6.84
CA LEU A 60 16.12 5.48 -7.77
C LEU A 60 16.37 6.99 -7.86
N LEU A 61 15.33 7.83 -7.79
CA LEU A 61 15.48 9.28 -7.95
C LEU A 61 16.14 9.96 -6.75
N HIS A 62 16.29 9.25 -5.63
CA HIS A 62 16.97 9.74 -4.42
C HIS A 62 18.36 9.11 -4.25
N SER A 63 18.80 8.33 -5.22
CA SER A 63 20.11 7.68 -5.22
C SER A 63 21.25 8.65 -5.56
N LEU A 64 22.43 8.42 -5.00
CA LEU A 64 23.62 9.24 -5.30
C LEU A 64 23.96 9.29 -6.81
N PRO A 65 23.89 8.17 -7.58
CA PRO A 65 24.12 8.21 -9.03
C PRO A 65 23.12 9.11 -9.77
N PHE A 66 21.83 9.04 -9.43
CA PHE A 66 20.81 9.89 -10.05
C PHE A 66 21.05 11.37 -9.73
N LEU A 67 21.38 11.70 -8.48
CA LEU A 67 21.66 13.08 -8.10
C LEU A 67 22.86 13.68 -8.84
N ILE A 68 23.92 12.89 -9.09
CA ILE A 68 25.06 13.32 -9.90
C ILE A 68 24.62 13.60 -11.34
N MET A 69 23.86 12.69 -11.94
CA MET A 69 23.33 12.84 -13.30
C MET A 69 22.47 14.11 -13.40
N LEU A 70 21.50 14.27 -12.49
CA LEU A 70 20.61 15.43 -12.44
C LEU A 70 21.40 16.74 -12.31
N ALA A 71 22.41 16.76 -11.46
CA ALA A 71 23.26 17.92 -11.25
C ALA A 71 24.08 18.29 -12.50
N VAL A 72 24.66 17.31 -13.19
CA VAL A 72 25.43 17.54 -14.42
C VAL A 72 24.53 18.05 -15.55
N VAL A 73 23.37 17.40 -15.76
CA VAL A 73 22.38 17.80 -16.77
C VAL A 73 21.85 19.20 -16.46
N GLY A 74 21.41 19.45 -15.22
CA GLY A 74 20.94 20.76 -14.79
C GLY A 74 22.00 21.85 -14.97
N ALA A 75 23.26 21.55 -14.64
CA ALA A 75 24.37 22.49 -14.81
C ALA A 75 24.64 22.79 -16.29
N ALA A 76 24.57 21.79 -17.18
CA ALA A 76 24.74 21.97 -18.61
C ALA A 76 23.64 22.85 -19.22
N LEU A 77 22.40 22.72 -18.74
CA LEU A 77 21.26 23.51 -19.20
C LEU A 77 21.33 24.99 -18.77
N VAL A 78 21.80 25.27 -17.54
CA VAL A 78 21.85 26.65 -17.03
C VAL A 78 23.17 27.38 -17.33
N THR A 79 24.22 26.63 -17.71
CA THR A 79 25.54 27.17 -18.03
C THR A 79 25.68 27.33 -19.55
N PRO A 80 25.97 28.54 -20.07
CA PRO A 80 26.25 28.72 -21.50
C PRO A 80 27.40 27.82 -21.96
N SER A 81 27.26 27.19 -23.14
CA SER A 81 28.24 26.24 -23.70
C SER A 81 29.68 26.78 -23.73
N ARG A 82 29.84 28.07 -24.02
CA ARG A 82 31.14 28.77 -24.03
C ARG A 82 31.83 28.81 -22.67
N GLU A 83 31.10 28.66 -21.57
CA GLU A 83 31.60 28.71 -20.20
C GLU A 83 31.75 27.32 -19.57
N TRP A 84 31.41 26.24 -20.28
CA TRP A 84 31.36 24.90 -19.69
C TRP A 84 32.67 24.50 -19.00
N ARG A 85 33.82 24.72 -19.65
CA ARG A 85 35.12 24.36 -19.05
C ARG A 85 35.42 25.06 -17.72
N ARG A 86 34.86 26.26 -17.48
CA ARG A 86 35.14 27.06 -16.29
C ARG A 86 34.04 26.95 -15.23
N SER A 87 32.78 27.03 -15.66
CA SER A 87 31.62 27.19 -14.78
C SER A 87 30.83 25.89 -14.55
N LEU A 88 30.92 24.91 -15.47
CA LEU A 88 30.12 23.67 -15.37
C LEU A 88 30.46 22.84 -14.13
N PRO A 89 31.74 22.55 -13.79
CA PRO A 89 32.04 21.72 -12.62
C PRO A 89 31.57 22.37 -11.32
N ARG A 90 31.75 23.70 -11.21
CA ARG A 90 31.25 24.48 -10.08
C ARG A 90 29.74 24.41 -9.98
N ASN A 91 29.02 24.65 -11.08
CA ASN A 91 27.56 24.64 -11.08
C ASN A 91 27.01 23.23 -10.83
N ALA A 92 27.63 22.19 -11.39
CA ALA A 92 27.29 20.80 -11.12
C ALA A 92 27.50 20.47 -9.64
N LEU A 93 28.60 20.88 -9.03
CA LEU A 93 28.83 20.71 -7.59
C LEU A 93 27.74 21.40 -6.75
N VAL A 94 27.32 22.62 -7.14
CA VAL A 94 26.23 23.34 -6.47
C VAL A 94 24.92 22.57 -6.51
N LEU A 95 24.55 22.10 -7.70
CA LEU A 95 23.29 21.37 -7.89
C LEU A 95 23.34 19.99 -7.25
N TRP A 96 24.50 19.33 -7.24
CA TRP A 96 24.69 18.06 -6.56
C TRP A 96 24.55 18.22 -5.04
N LEU A 97 25.13 19.29 -4.46
CA LEU A 97 24.92 19.61 -3.04
C LEU A 97 23.45 19.92 -2.72
N ALA A 98 22.71 20.55 -3.65
CA ALA A 98 21.27 20.74 -3.49
C ALA A 98 20.52 19.41 -3.46
N GLY A 99 20.82 18.50 -4.39
CA GLY A 99 20.28 17.13 -4.40
C GLY A 99 20.68 16.31 -3.16
N CYS A 100 21.91 16.42 -2.69
CA CYS A 100 22.33 15.78 -1.42
C CYS A 100 21.57 16.37 -0.23
N GLY A 101 21.31 17.68 -0.27
CA GLY A 101 20.49 18.36 0.71
C GLY A 101 19.05 17.87 0.75
N HIS A 102 18.48 17.57 -0.42
CA HIS A 102 17.19 16.91 -0.54
C HIS A 102 17.16 15.58 0.24
N VAL A 103 18.08 14.69 -0.11
CA VAL A 103 18.20 13.37 0.49
C VAL A 103 18.47 13.46 1.99
N LEU A 104 19.30 14.40 2.43
CA LEU A 104 19.56 14.61 3.84
C LEU A 104 18.28 14.93 4.62
N LEU A 105 17.41 15.79 4.09
CA LEU A 105 16.14 16.12 4.73
C LEU A 105 15.23 14.90 4.83
N ASP A 106 15.22 14.05 3.80
CA ASP A 106 14.47 12.78 3.84
C ASP A 106 15.02 11.80 4.87
N LEU A 107 16.34 11.71 5.03
CA LEU A 107 16.98 10.87 6.04
C LEU A 107 16.68 11.35 7.47
N LEU A 108 16.36 12.64 7.66
CA LEU A 108 15.91 13.23 8.93
C LEU A 108 14.42 12.97 9.21
N THR A 109 13.68 12.36 8.29
CA THR A 109 12.27 12.05 8.53
C THR A 109 12.08 10.76 9.33
N TRP A 110 10.96 10.64 10.03
CA TRP A 110 10.45 9.37 10.59
C TRP A 110 9.06 9.04 10.03
N GLY A 111 8.67 7.76 10.10
CA GLY A 111 7.36 7.29 9.63
C GLY A 111 7.28 6.93 8.13
N GLY A 112 8.41 6.69 7.45
CA GLY A 112 8.44 6.20 6.07
C GLY A 112 9.57 5.18 5.86
N PRO A 113 9.68 4.56 4.67
CA PRO A 113 10.58 3.41 4.43
C PRO A 113 12.08 3.74 4.42
N GLY A 114 12.46 5.03 4.35
CA GLY A 114 13.85 5.48 4.18
C GLY A 114 14.22 5.72 2.71
N THR A 115 15.51 5.94 2.42
CA THR A 115 16.00 6.36 1.10
C THR A 115 16.98 5.36 0.49
N ALA A 116 16.79 4.97 -0.77
CA ALA A 116 17.66 4.04 -1.49
C ALA A 116 18.92 4.72 -2.06
N LEU A 117 19.83 5.13 -1.17
CA LEU A 117 21.04 5.91 -1.52
C LEU A 117 21.93 5.23 -2.59
N LEU A 118 21.94 3.90 -2.60
CA LEU A 118 22.82 3.06 -3.41
C LEU A 118 22.13 2.45 -4.64
N ALA A 119 20.88 2.82 -4.92
CA ALA A 119 20.20 2.37 -6.14
C ALA A 119 20.95 2.86 -7.40
N PRO A 120 20.97 2.09 -8.51
CA PRO A 120 20.33 0.78 -8.70
C PRO A 120 21.20 -0.41 -8.24
N PHE A 121 22.34 -0.18 -7.58
CA PHE A 121 23.23 -1.25 -7.15
C PHE A 121 22.72 -2.01 -5.92
N SER A 122 21.92 -1.34 -5.08
CA SER A 122 21.25 -1.92 -3.92
C SER A 122 19.93 -1.18 -3.65
N GLU A 123 18.89 -1.92 -3.30
CA GLU A 123 17.58 -1.41 -2.91
C GLU A 123 17.48 -1.11 -1.41
N ALA A 124 18.58 -1.27 -0.66
CA ALA A 124 18.62 -1.01 0.77
C ALA A 124 18.18 0.42 1.11
N ARG A 125 17.24 0.54 2.04
CA ARG A 125 16.72 1.83 2.51
C ARG A 125 17.49 2.31 3.72
N PHE A 126 18.03 3.52 3.63
CA PHE A 126 18.81 4.15 4.69
C PHE A 126 17.97 5.22 5.39
N GLN A 127 18.22 5.37 6.69
CA GLN A 127 17.66 6.42 7.55
C GLN A 127 18.67 6.79 8.62
N LEU A 128 18.53 7.98 9.20
CA LEU A 128 19.34 8.34 10.36
C LEU A 128 18.83 7.67 11.64
N PRO A 129 19.70 7.48 12.65
CA PRO A 129 19.28 7.01 13.97
C PRO A 129 18.17 7.88 14.56
N ARG A 130 17.27 7.25 15.34
CA ARG A 130 16.07 7.87 15.92
C ARG A 130 16.27 9.27 16.56
N PRO A 131 17.35 9.57 17.33
CA PRO A 131 17.55 10.90 17.89
C PRO A 131 17.72 12.00 16.85
N LEU A 132 18.20 11.65 15.65
CA LEU A 132 18.44 12.57 14.54
C LEU A 132 17.24 12.69 13.60
N ARG A 133 16.17 11.92 13.79
CA ARG A 133 14.96 12.00 12.94
C ARG A 133 14.07 13.14 13.40
N LEU A 134 14.30 14.33 12.88
CA LEU A 134 13.72 15.57 13.40
C LEU A 134 12.22 15.72 13.11
N VAL A 135 11.77 15.32 11.92
CA VAL A 135 10.45 15.70 11.40
C VAL A 135 9.66 14.47 10.91
N PRO A 136 8.32 14.47 10.96
CA PRO A 136 7.53 13.40 10.35
C PRO A 136 7.61 13.45 8.82
N VAL A 137 7.29 12.33 8.17
CA VAL A 137 6.93 12.35 6.75
C VAL A 137 5.63 13.15 6.52
N VAL A 138 5.57 13.81 5.37
CA VAL A 138 4.37 14.47 4.86
C VAL A 138 3.24 13.44 4.60
N PRO A 139 1.99 13.74 5.00
CA PRO A 139 0.83 12.93 4.63
C PRO A 139 0.70 12.76 3.11
N VAL A 140 0.41 11.53 2.66
CA VAL A 140 0.30 11.19 1.23
C VAL A 140 -1.04 11.61 0.64
N GLY A 141 -2.12 11.57 1.44
CA GLY A 141 -3.45 11.96 0.96
C GLY A 141 -3.63 13.48 0.93
N MET A 142 -4.29 13.97 -0.13
CA MET A 142 -4.48 15.41 -0.35
C MET A 142 -5.31 16.07 0.76
N ASP A 143 -6.31 15.37 1.29
CA ASP A 143 -7.17 15.88 2.36
C ASP A 143 -6.38 16.05 3.66
N GLU A 144 -5.50 15.09 3.97
CA GLU A 144 -4.63 15.10 5.15
C GLU A 144 -3.53 16.16 5.01
N TRP A 145 -2.97 16.32 3.80
CA TRP A 145 -1.96 17.32 3.48
C TRP A 145 -2.49 18.74 3.53
N LEU A 146 -3.68 19.01 2.98
CA LEU A 146 -4.31 20.32 3.04
C LEU A 146 -4.98 20.59 4.40
N GLY A 147 -5.11 19.56 5.23
CA GLY A 147 -5.73 19.62 6.55
C GLY A 147 -4.76 19.93 7.69
N ARG A 148 -5.20 19.57 8.90
CA ARG A 148 -4.46 19.83 10.16
C ARG A 148 -3.07 19.17 10.18
N LEU A 149 -2.95 17.95 9.64
CA LEU A 149 -1.68 17.21 9.67
C LEU A 149 -0.62 17.91 8.81
N GLY A 150 -0.93 18.33 7.59
CA GLY A 150 0.03 19.05 6.76
C GLY A 150 0.47 20.39 7.36
N VAL A 151 -0.45 21.16 7.94
CA VAL A 151 -0.09 22.39 8.68
C VAL A 151 0.86 22.08 9.84
N GLN A 152 0.60 21.00 10.58
CA GLN A 152 1.45 20.56 11.67
C GLN A 152 2.85 20.14 11.17
N VAL A 153 2.95 19.38 10.08
CA VAL A 153 4.24 19.02 9.45
C VAL A 153 5.02 20.28 9.07
N LEU A 154 4.37 21.24 8.40
CA LEU A 154 5.04 22.50 8.01
C LEU A 154 5.54 23.27 9.22
N ALA A 155 4.78 23.33 10.32
CA ALA A 155 5.21 23.97 11.56
C ALA A 155 6.42 23.26 12.20
N ILE A 156 6.41 21.92 12.21
CA ILE A 156 7.52 21.10 12.70
C ILE A 156 8.78 21.32 11.84
N GLU A 157 8.65 21.30 10.51
CA GLU A 157 9.77 21.56 9.60
C GLU A 157 10.31 22.99 9.76
N ALA A 158 9.44 23.99 9.91
CA ALA A 158 9.88 25.34 10.21
C ALA A 158 10.68 25.41 11.52
N LEU A 159 10.20 24.75 12.58
CA LEU A 159 10.82 24.79 13.91
C LEU A 159 12.14 24.01 13.97
N PHE A 160 12.22 22.83 13.37
CA PHE A 160 13.36 21.92 13.52
C PHE A 160 14.38 21.97 12.37
N ILE A 161 14.01 22.52 11.20
CA ILE A 161 14.89 22.61 10.04
C ILE A 161 15.18 24.07 9.68
N LEU A 162 14.15 24.85 9.33
CA LEU A 162 14.36 26.18 8.74
C LEU A 162 14.85 27.20 9.78
N LEU A 163 14.19 27.28 10.93
CA LEU A 163 14.51 28.24 11.99
C LEU A 163 15.93 28.06 12.55
N PRO A 164 16.40 26.86 12.96
CA PRO A 164 17.78 26.68 13.41
C PRO A 164 18.78 27.01 12.32
N THR A 165 18.49 26.65 11.06
CA THR A 165 19.35 27.01 9.93
C THR A 165 19.47 28.53 9.82
N LEU A 166 18.36 29.27 9.84
CA LEU A 166 18.36 30.73 9.80
C LEU A 166 19.10 31.36 10.99
N LEU A 167 18.91 30.82 12.20
CA LEU A 167 19.59 31.32 13.40
C LEU A 167 21.10 31.08 13.32
N LEU A 168 21.55 29.92 12.84
CA LEU A 168 22.97 29.63 12.63
C LEU A 168 23.59 30.54 11.57
N LEU A 169 22.91 30.72 10.43
CA LEU A 169 23.36 31.62 9.37
C LEU A 169 23.44 33.08 9.85
N ARG A 170 22.42 33.54 10.58
CA ARG A 170 22.43 34.87 11.19
C ARG A 170 23.58 34.99 12.17
N GLY A 171 23.76 34.02 13.06
CA GLY A 171 24.86 33.98 14.04
C GLY A 171 26.23 34.08 13.40
N ALA A 172 26.47 33.33 12.33
CA ALA A 172 27.70 33.37 11.55
C ALA A 172 27.96 34.73 10.87
N ALA A 173 26.90 35.46 10.53
CA ALA A 173 26.98 36.78 9.90
C ALA A 173 27.07 37.96 10.90
N LEU A 174 26.94 37.72 12.21
CA LEU A 174 26.96 38.80 13.20
C LEU A 174 28.36 39.39 13.39
N PRO A 175 28.45 40.72 13.61
CA PRO A 175 29.72 41.33 14.01
C PRO A 175 30.17 40.77 15.37
N PRO A 176 31.49 40.71 15.65
CA PRO A 176 32.03 40.15 16.88
C PRO A 176 31.84 41.06 18.10
N THR A 177 30.68 41.70 18.25
CA THR A 177 30.36 42.56 19.39
C THR A 177 29.67 41.76 20.51
N PRO A 178 29.97 42.05 21.79
CA PRO A 178 29.34 41.34 22.92
C PRO A 178 27.82 41.49 23.00
N SER A 179 27.26 42.60 22.54
CA SER A 179 25.80 42.82 22.52
C SER A 179 25.09 41.96 21.46
N ALA A 180 25.63 41.91 20.24
CA ALA A 180 25.07 41.11 19.15
C ALA A 180 25.12 39.61 19.47
N ARG A 181 26.24 39.13 20.03
CA ARG A 181 26.40 37.73 20.44
C ARG A 181 25.45 37.35 21.58
N ARG A 182 25.23 38.24 22.55
CA ARG A 182 24.26 38.02 23.64
C ARG A 182 22.82 37.93 23.13
N GLY A 183 22.41 38.85 22.25
CA GLY A 183 21.06 38.82 21.65
C GLY A 183 20.80 37.55 20.82
N TRP A 184 21.78 37.14 20.01
CA TRP A 184 21.69 35.87 19.27
C TRP A 184 21.69 34.65 20.19
N GLY A 185 22.56 34.63 21.21
CA GLY A 185 22.61 33.53 22.17
C GLY A 185 21.29 33.36 22.92
N ALA A 186 20.63 34.46 23.30
CA ALA A 186 19.30 34.43 23.90
C ALA A 186 18.24 33.86 22.93
N LEU A 187 18.23 34.28 21.66
CA LEU A 187 17.30 33.78 20.65
C LEU A 187 17.52 32.30 20.34
N PHE A 188 18.79 31.89 20.15
CA PHE A 188 19.15 30.50 19.90
C PHE A 188 18.84 29.62 21.11
N GLY A 189 19.14 30.09 22.31
CA GLY A 189 18.79 29.40 23.56
C GLY A 189 17.28 29.25 23.74
N ALA A 190 16.50 30.30 23.46
CA ALA A 190 15.03 30.25 23.51
C ALA A 190 14.46 29.24 22.50
N TRP A 191 14.98 29.23 21.27
CA TRP A 191 14.64 28.21 20.28
C TRP A 191 14.99 26.79 20.76
N ALA A 192 16.21 26.58 21.27
CA ALA A 192 16.66 25.28 21.72
C ALA A 192 15.82 24.75 22.88
N LEU A 193 15.47 25.61 23.85
CA LEU A 193 14.57 25.28 24.95
C LEU A 193 13.16 24.94 24.45
N LEU A 194 12.60 25.72 23.52
CA LEU A 194 11.30 25.45 22.94
C LEU A 194 11.27 24.13 22.16
N ALA A 195 12.28 23.89 21.31
CA ALA A 195 12.42 22.67 20.54
C ALA A 195 12.56 21.43 21.46
N ALA A 196 13.38 21.53 22.51
CA ALA A 196 13.53 20.47 23.50
C ALA A 196 12.22 20.23 24.28
N ALA A 197 11.55 21.29 24.74
CA ALA A 197 10.27 21.18 25.43
C ALA A 197 9.19 20.53 24.56
N LEU A 198 9.06 20.95 23.30
CA LEU A 198 8.12 20.34 22.35
C LEU A 198 8.49 18.91 21.98
N ARG A 199 9.78 18.54 22.04
CA ARG A 199 10.22 17.16 21.79
C ARG A 199 9.83 16.19 22.90
N VAL A 200 9.72 16.69 24.14
CA VAL A 200 9.41 15.89 25.34
C VAL A 200 7.92 15.95 25.69
N PHE A 201 7.34 17.15 25.64
CA PHE A 201 5.98 17.42 26.13
C PHE A 201 5.01 17.87 25.03
N GLY A 202 5.49 18.03 23.80
CA GLY A 202 4.66 18.45 22.68
C GLY A 202 3.73 17.34 22.18
N PRO A 203 2.67 17.70 21.43
CA PRO A 203 1.77 16.73 20.84
C PRO A 203 2.50 15.84 19.82
N THR A 204 1.90 14.68 19.53
CA THR A 204 2.41 13.73 18.53
C THR A 204 2.73 14.42 17.21
N GLY A 205 3.93 14.17 16.67
CA GLY A 205 4.49 14.91 15.55
C GLY A 205 5.66 15.81 15.97
N PHE A 206 5.50 16.60 17.04
CA PHE A 206 6.60 17.38 17.62
C PHE A 206 7.50 16.49 18.48
N SER A 207 6.88 15.69 19.35
CA SER A 207 7.54 14.58 20.02
C SER A 207 7.79 13.45 19.01
N LEU A 208 8.88 12.72 19.21
CA LEU A 208 9.04 11.44 18.52
C LEU A 208 7.89 10.53 18.95
N PRO A 209 7.43 9.61 18.07
CA PRO A 209 6.63 8.49 18.54
C PRO A 209 7.30 7.87 19.78
N PRO A 210 6.57 7.41 20.80
CA PRO A 210 7.18 6.68 21.90
C PRO A 210 7.80 5.37 21.39
N GLU A 211 8.77 4.82 22.11
CA GLU A 211 9.20 3.45 21.86
C GLU A 211 8.08 2.51 22.29
N ARG A 212 7.76 1.50 21.47
CA ARG A 212 6.71 0.53 21.84
C ARG A 212 7.20 -0.31 23.01
N VAL A 213 6.35 -0.42 24.03
CA VAL A 213 6.52 -1.30 25.18
C VAL A 213 6.08 -2.71 24.77
N ILE A 214 6.75 -3.73 25.29
CA ILE A 214 6.32 -5.13 25.19
C ILE A 214 5.08 -5.29 26.06
N SER A 215 3.92 -5.43 25.43
CA SER A 215 2.61 -5.53 26.08
C SER A 215 2.09 -6.97 26.11
N ALA A 216 1.22 -7.25 27.07
CA ALA A 216 0.55 -8.54 27.14
C ALA A 216 -0.43 -8.71 25.96
N LEU A 217 -0.73 -9.97 25.60
CA LEU A 217 -1.87 -10.26 24.72
C LEU A 217 -3.13 -9.55 25.24
N PRO A 218 -3.98 -9.01 24.34
CA PRO A 218 -5.19 -8.30 24.73
C PRO A 218 -6.04 -9.11 25.71
N SER A 219 -6.72 -8.45 26.64
CA SER A 219 -7.65 -9.14 27.56
C SER A 219 -8.96 -9.53 26.87
N ASP A 220 -9.38 -8.76 25.87
CA ASP A 220 -10.56 -9.03 25.07
C ASP A 220 -10.35 -10.27 24.19
N PRO A 221 -11.17 -11.34 24.34
CA PRO A 221 -11.10 -12.51 23.48
C PRO A 221 -11.29 -12.21 21.98
N ALA A 222 -12.03 -11.15 21.62
CA ALA A 222 -12.23 -10.77 20.22
C ALA A 222 -10.95 -10.27 19.53
N GLU A 223 -10.00 -9.75 20.31
CA GLU A 223 -8.69 -9.28 19.83
C GLU A 223 -7.60 -10.38 19.91
N ARG A 224 -8.00 -11.61 20.22
CA ARG A 224 -7.10 -12.76 20.32
C ARG A 224 -7.24 -13.69 19.12
N PRO A 225 -6.17 -14.41 18.75
CA PRO A 225 -6.20 -15.29 17.57
C PRO A 225 -7.22 -16.43 17.70
N GLU A 226 -7.66 -16.78 18.92
CA GLU A 226 -8.71 -17.77 19.19
C GLU A 226 -10.09 -17.34 18.66
N ALA A 227 -10.31 -16.06 18.37
CA ALA A 227 -11.54 -15.58 17.73
C ALA A 227 -11.65 -16.01 16.27
N LEU A 228 -10.53 -16.38 15.63
CA LEU A 228 -10.52 -16.88 14.26
C LEU A 228 -10.95 -18.35 14.20
N PRO A 229 -11.73 -18.75 13.19
CA PRO A 229 -12.18 -20.13 13.07
C PRO A 229 -11.00 -21.04 12.68
N GLY A 230 -10.92 -22.21 13.32
CA GLY A 230 -9.92 -23.23 13.01
C GLY A 230 -9.69 -24.22 14.15
N PRO A 231 -8.70 -25.11 13.99
CA PRO A 231 -8.21 -25.99 15.05
C PRO A 231 -7.68 -25.21 16.26
N ALA A 232 -7.54 -25.90 17.40
CA ALA A 232 -6.90 -25.33 18.59
C ALA A 232 -5.48 -24.82 18.28
N LEU A 233 -5.17 -23.63 18.76
CA LEU A 233 -3.88 -22.96 18.51
C LEU A 233 -2.75 -23.62 19.30
N ILE A 234 -1.59 -23.74 18.66
CA ILE A 234 -0.32 -24.00 19.32
C ILE A 234 0.25 -22.64 19.76
N THR A 235 0.30 -22.40 21.08
CA THR A 235 0.75 -21.13 21.67
C THR A 235 2.19 -21.18 22.21
N ARG A 236 2.72 -22.39 22.42
CA ARG A 236 4.08 -22.59 22.94
C ARG A 236 5.12 -22.50 21.83
N PHE A 237 6.13 -21.66 22.06
CA PHE A 237 7.17 -21.37 21.09
C PHE A 237 7.96 -22.63 20.68
N GLY A 238 8.32 -23.48 21.65
CA GLY A 238 9.06 -24.73 21.38
C GLY A 238 8.25 -25.75 20.56
N GLU A 239 6.92 -25.79 20.75
CA GLU A 239 6.05 -26.66 19.96
C GLU A 239 5.91 -26.15 18.52
N LEU A 240 5.80 -24.83 18.33
CA LEU A 240 5.86 -24.21 17.01
C LEU A 240 7.20 -24.49 16.32
N GLN A 241 8.32 -24.36 17.03
CA GLN A 241 9.64 -24.74 16.50
C GLN A 241 9.67 -26.22 16.06
N ALA A 242 9.11 -27.13 16.85
CA ALA A 242 9.03 -28.56 16.51
C ALA A 242 8.17 -28.84 15.26
N ARG A 243 7.18 -27.99 14.96
CA ARG A 243 6.40 -28.03 13.70
C ARG A 243 7.19 -27.51 12.48
N GLY A 244 8.37 -26.94 12.71
CA GLY A 244 9.26 -26.42 11.68
C GLY A 244 8.77 -25.13 11.03
N VAL A 245 7.90 -24.35 11.69
CA VAL A 245 7.28 -23.16 11.05
C VAL A 245 8.18 -21.92 10.97
N PHE A 246 9.38 -21.96 11.56
CA PHE A 246 10.37 -20.88 11.50
C PHE A 246 11.45 -21.15 10.45
N ASN A 247 12.07 -20.08 9.92
CA ASN A 247 13.23 -20.11 9.02
C ASN A 247 13.03 -20.92 7.72
N ARG A 248 11.78 -21.11 7.28
CA ARG A 248 11.44 -21.74 6.01
C ARG A 248 10.30 -21.00 5.30
N ALA A 249 10.15 -21.23 4.00
CA ALA A 249 8.98 -20.78 3.27
C ALA A 249 7.73 -21.55 3.72
N LEU A 250 6.71 -20.81 4.12
CA LEU A 250 5.36 -21.28 4.38
C LEU A 250 4.51 -20.95 3.15
N VAL A 251 3.84 -21.96 2.60
CA VAL A 251 3.05 -21.85 1.37
C VAL A 251 1.67 -22.45 1.63
N PRO A 252 0.58 -21.75 1.28
CA PRO A 252 -0.76 -22.29 1.44
C PRO A 252 -1.01 -23.44 0.46
N GLU A 253 -1.97 -24.31 0.77
CA GLU A 253 -2.37 -25.43 -0.11
C GLU A 253 -2.80 -24.95 -1.50
N ARG A 254 -3.56 -23.85 -1.54
CA ARG A 254 -3.90 -23.12 -2.76
C ARG A 254 -3.29 -21.73 -2.69
N VAL A 255 -2.38 -21.43 -3.61
CA VAL A 255 -1.80 -20.10 -3.75
C VAL A 255 -2.84 -19.19 -4.43
N PRO A 256 -3.32 -18.12 -3.75
CA PRO A 256 -4.28 -17.19 -4.36
C PRO A 256 -3.68 -16.47 -5.56
N TRP A 257 -4.48 -16.21 -6.59
CA TRP A 257 -4.07 -15.47 -7.77
C TRP A 257 -4.12 -13.94 -7.54
N SER A 258 -3.30 -13.21 -8.29
CA SER A 258 -3.29 -11.74 -8.32
C SER A 258 -4.23 -11.17 -9.37
N SER A 259 -4.62 -9.91 -9.17
CA SER A 259 -5.54 -9.21 -10.07
C SER A 259 -5.36 -7.70 -10.02
N GLU A 260 -6.18 -7.00 -10.81
CA GLU A 260 -6.53 -5.60 -10.55
C GLU A 260 -7.56 -5.53 -9.41
N PHE A 261 -7.67 -4.37 -8.76
CA PHE A 261 -8.66 -4.09 -7.74
C PHE A 261 -9.93 -3.47 -8.33
N PHE A 262 -10.03 -3.35 -9.66
CA PHE A 262 -11.17 -2.79 -10.37
C PHE A 262 -11.59 -1.42 -9.80
N PRO A 263 -10.74 -0.39 -9.95
CA PRO A 263 -11.00 0.94 -9.40
C PRO A 263 -12.37 1.50 -9.76
N PHE A 264 -13.06 2.05 -8.77
CA PHE A 264 -14.38 2.67 -8.96
C PHE A 264 -14.31 3.90 -9.86
N TRP A 265 -13.20 4.63 -9.87
CA TRP A 265 -13.02 5.75 -10.80
C TRP A 265 -12.91 5.29 -12.27
N PHE A 266 -12.61 4.01 -12.55
CA PHE A 266 -12.69 3.41 -13.89
C PHE A 266 -13.96 2.56 -14.11
N GLY A 267 -14.91 2.57 -13.17
CA GLY A 267 -16.20 1.92 -13.31
C GLY A 267 -16.33 0.54 -12.68
N GLY A 268 -15.30 0.03 -12.00
CA GLY A 268 -15.37 -1.29 -11.35
C GLY A 268 -15.80 -2.39 -12.32
N GLN A 269 -16.79 -3.19 -11.93
CA GLN A 269 -17.39 -4.21 -12.79
C GLN A 269 -18.15 -3.65 -14.03
N ALA A 270 -18.45 -2.35 -14.07
CA ALA A 270 -18.97 -1.65 -15.25
C ALA A 270 -17.89 -0.95 -16.09
N GLY A 271 -16.61 -1.07 -15.69
CA GLY A 271 -15.48 -0.53 -16.44
C GLY A 271 -15.25 -1.29 -17.74
N ARG A 272 -15.04 -0.56 -18.85
CA ARG A 272 -14.58 -1.15 -20.12
C ARG A 272 -13.05 -1.21 -20.10
N TRP A 273 -12.51 -2.19 -19.38
CA TRP A 273 -11.08 -2.30 -19.04
C TRP A 273 -10.12 -2.34 -20.24
N ARG A 274 -10.63 -2.61 -21.44
CA ARG A 274 -9.85 -2.64 -22.69
C ARG A 274 -9.87 -1.31 -23.45
N ASP A 275 -10.66 -0.32 -23.00
CA ASP A 275 -10.62 1.02 -23.57
C ASP A 275 -9.23 1.66 -23.34
N PRO A 276 -8.73 2.49 -24.27
CA PRO A 276 -7.50 3.24 -24.06
C PRO A 276 -7.59 4.12 -22.80
N VAL A 277 -6.47 4.32 -22.10
CA VAL A 277 -6.40 5.14 -20.87
C VAL A 277 -7.07 6.52 -21.01
N PRO A 278 -6.88 7.28 -22.11
CA PRO A 278 -7.57 8.57 -22.28
C PRO A 278 -9.11 8.45 -22.26
N THR A 279 -9.64 7.35 -22.81
CA THR A 279 -11.08 7.08 -22.82
C THR A 279 -11.57 6.70 -21.42
N LEU A 280 -10.83 5.86 -20.68
CA LEU A 280 -11.16 5.53 -19.30
C LEU A 280 -11.17 6.80 -18.42
N VAL A 281 -10.17 7.68 -18.57
CA VAL A 281 -10.11 8.97 -17.87
C VAL A 281 -11.28 9.88 -18.27
N ALA A 282 -11.63 9.97 -19.56
CA ALA A 282 -12.77 10.77 -20.01
C ALA A 282 -14.08 10.29 -19.37
N ARG A 283 -14.30 8.97 -19.33
CA ARG A 283 -15.44 8.35 -18.62
C ARG A 283 -15.45 8.72 -17.14
N THR A 284 -14.30 8.70 -16.47
CA THR A 284 -14.19 9.13 -15.07
C THR A 284 -14.62 10.59 -14.86
N LEU A 285 -14.17 11.47 -15.76
CA LEU A 285 -14.39 12.91 -15.64
C LEU A 285 -15.84 13.29 -15.94
N PHE A 286 -16.40 12.74 -17.01
CA PHE A 286 -17.70 13.16 -17.56
C PHE A 286 -18.86 12.23 -17.22
N GLY A 287 -18.58 11.04 -16.66
CA GLY A 287 -19.58 10.00 -16.47
C GLY A 287 -19.74 9.11 -17.71
N THR A 288 -20.37 7.96 -17.52
CA THR A 288 -20.75 7.01 -18.59
C THR A 288 -22.19 6.59 -18.42
N GLU A 289 -22.95 6.49 -19.50
CA GLU A 289 -24.27 5.85 -19.49
C GLU A 289 -24.17 4.40 -19.97
N ALA A 290 -25.08 3.56 -19.47
CA ALA A 290 -25.25 2.21 -19.99
C ALA A 290 -25.68 2.27 -21.49
N PRO A 291 -25.37 1.24 -22.30
CA PRO A 291 -25.77 1.21 -23.69
C PRO A 291 -27.29 1.31 -23.86
N SER A 292 -27.74 1.95 -24.93
CA SER A 292 -29.13 1.88 -25.37
C SER A 292 -29.34 0.64 -26.25
N ALA A 293 -30.44 -0.07 -26.03
CA ALA A 293 -30.86 -1.14 -26.93
C ALA A 293 -31.41 -0.55 -28.25
N PRO A 294 -31.13 -1.17 -29.41
CA PRO A 294 -30.36 -2.39 -29.60
C PRO A 294 -28.84 -2.13 -29.60
N VAL A 295 -28.08 -2.97 -28.88
CA VAL A 295 -26.61 -2.94 -28.94
C VAL A 295 -26.14 -3.67 -30.21
N PRO A 296 -25.38 -3.02 -31.09
CA PRO A 296 -24.83 -3.66 -32.29
C PRO A 296 -24.06 -4.94 -31.96
N ALA A 297 -24.13 -5.93 -32.85
CA ALA A 297 -23.36 -7.17 -32.70
C ALA A 297 -21.84 -6.93 -32.80
N ASP A 298 -21.46 -5.87 -33.50
CA ASP A 298 -20.08 -5.42 -33.59
C ASP A 298 -19.62 -4.84 -32.24
N GLY A 299 -18.49 -5.32 -31.75
CA GLY A 299 -17.86 -4.77 -30.56
C GLY A 299 -18.39 -5.29 -29.22
N LEU A 300 -19.26 -6.32 -29.20
CA LEU A 300 -19.72 -6.96 -27.95
C LEU A 300 -18.57 -7.42 -27.04
N PHE A 301 -17.43 -7.77 -27.64
CA PHE A 301 -16.22 -8.17 -26.92
C PHE A 301 -15.62 -7.03 -26.09
N TRP A 302 -15.83 -5.76 -26.48
CA TRP A 302 -15.29 -4.57 -25.81
C TRP A 302 -16.21 -3.99 -24.73
N LEU A 303 -17.37 -4.61 -24.51
CA LEU A 303 -18.28 -4.22 -23.44
C LEU A 303 -17.70 -4.55 -22.07
N SER A 304 -18.20 -3.86 -21.05
CA SER A 304 -17.83 -4.09 -19.66
C SER A 304 -18.37 -5.43 -19.14
N PRO A 305 -17.83 -5.94 -18.03
CA PRO A 305 -18.32 -7.18 -17.42
C PRO A 305 -19.82 -7.17 -17.15
N THR A 306 -20.37 -6.08 -16.61
CA THR A 306 -21.83 -5.96 -16.36
C THR A 306 -22.64 -5.75 -17.63
N GLU A 307 -22.13 -5.02 -18.63
CA GLU A 307 -22.83 -4.85 -19.90
C GLU A 307 -23.01 -6.21 -20.60
N LYS A 308 -21.97 -7.05 -20.56
CA LYS A 308 -22.03 -8.44 -21.05
C LYS A 308 -22.98 -9.29 -20.23
N TYR A 309 -22.99 -9.13 -18.90
CA TYR A 309 -23.89 -9.85 -18.02
C TYR A 309 -25.37 -9.52 -18.32
N ASP A 310 -25.69 -8.24 -18.45
CA ASP A 310 -27.06 -7.78 -18.76
C ASP A 310 -27.52 -8.30 -20.12
N LEU A 311 -26.64 -8.24 -21.13
CA LEU A 311 -26.91 -8.79 -22.47
C LEU A 311 -27.11 -10.31 -22.46
N ALA A 312 -26.24 -11.05 -21.76
CA ALA A 312 -26.37 -12.49 -21.60
C ALA A 312 -27.71 -12.85 -20.93
N SER A 313 -28.12 -12.10 -19.91
CA SER A 313 -29.38 -12.27 -19.18
C SER A 313 -30.62 -11.91 -20.00
N GLY A 314 -30.47 -11.14 -21.08
CA GLY A 314 -31.56 -10.61 -21.89
C GLY A 314 -32.23 -9.36 -21.28
N GLU A 315 -31.54 -8.67 -20.37
CA GLU A 315 -32.06 -7.49 -19.65
C GLU A 315 -31.81 -6.21 -20.44
N ALA A 316 -32.76 -5.81 -21.28
CA ALA A 316 -32.65 -4.61 -22.13
C ALA A 316 -32.46 -3.30 -21.35
N GLY A 317 -32.82 -3.29 -20.06
CA GLY A 317 -32.68 -2.14 -19.18
C GLY A 317 -31.28 -1.93 -18.59
N PHE A 318 -30.35 -2.87 -18.79
CA PHE A 318 -29.00 -2.87 -18.19
C PHE A 318 -28.98 -2.62 -16.67
N PRO A 319 -29.79 -3.35 -15.86
CA PRO A 319 -29.90 -3.11 -14.43
C PRO A 319 -28.56 -3.34 -13.68
N ALA A 320 -27.77 -4.36 -14.02
CA ALA A 320 -26.49 -4.60 -13.37
C ALA A 320 -25.49 -3.48 -13.68
N THR A 321 -25.43 -3.04 -14.94
CA THR A 321 -24.56 -1.95 -15.36
C THR A 321 -24.95 -0.63 -14.71
N LYS A 322 -26.25 -0.29 -14.67
CA LYS A 322 -26.72 0.95 -14.03
C LYS A 322 -26.44 0.96 -12.53
N ALA A 323 -26.65 -0.16 -11.85
CA ALA A 323 -26.33 -0.29 -10.42
C ALA A 323 -24.83 -0.11 -10.15
N ALA A 324 -23.98 -0.76 -10.95
CA ALA A 324 -22.53 -0.61 -10.83
C ALA A 324 -22.05 0.82 -11.15
N LEU A 325 -22.61 1.47 -12.18
CA LEU A 325 -22.28 2.87 -12.51
C LEU A 325 -22.67 3.83 -11.39
N ALA A 326 -23.80 3.62 -10.73
CA ALA A 326 -24.29 4.46 -9.63
C ALA A 326 -23.33 4.51 -8.43
N GLU A 327 -22.57 3.44 -8.19
CA GLU A 327 -21.60 3.33 -7.09
C GLU A 327 -20.17 3.72 -7.48
N THR A 328 -19.89 3.83 -8.79
CA THR A 328 -18.54 4.01 -9.32
C THR A 328 -18.33 5.44 -9.84
N HIS A 329 -17.89 5.65 -11.08
CA HIS A 329 -17.48 6.97 -11.56
C HIS A 329 -18.65 7.94 -11.85
N ASN A 330 -19.91 7.45 -11.86
CA ASN A 330 -21.07 8.33 -11.87
C ASN A 330 -21.48 8.82 -10.48
N ARG A 331 -21.00 8.18 -9.40
CA ARG A 331 -21.32 8.55 -8.01
C ARG A 331 -20.89 9.99 -7.71
N ARG A 332 -21.68 10.70 -6.91
CA ARG A 332 -21.39 12.05 -6.38
C ARG A 332 -21.62 12.08 -4.86
N PRO A 333 -20.66 12.57 -4.04
CA PRO A 333 -19.30 12.98 -4.42
C PRO A 333 -18.51 11.82 -5.04
N ARG A 334 -17.51 12.15 -5.86
CA ARG A 334 -16.74 11.13 -6.60
C ARG A 334 -16.04 10.18 -5.60
N PRO A 335 -15.94 8.88 -5.92
CA PRO A 335 -15.14 7.94 -5.12
C PRO A 335 -13.69 8.42 -5.01
N ARG A 336 -13.05 8.09 -3.88
CA ARG A 336 -11.60 8.32 -3.70
C ARG A 336 -10.82 7.38 -4.62
N PHE A 337 -9.61 7.77 -5.04
CA PHE A 337 -8.88 7.05 -6.10
C PHE A 337 -8.51 5.60 -5.74
N TRP A 338 -8.47 5.27 -4.45
CA TRP A 338 -8.21 3.92 -3.95
C TRP A 338 -9.47 3.07 -3.77
N PHE A 339 -10.67 3.62 -3.99
CA PHE A 339 -11.90 2.83 -3.90
C PHE A 339 -12.00 1.86 -5.08
N GLY A 340 -12.38 0.62 -4.78
CA GLY A 340 -12.51 -0.46 -5.74
C GLY A 340 -13.03 -1.73 -5.08
N LEU A 341 -12.76 -2.87 -5.71
CA LEU A 341 -13.15 -4.21 -5.30
C LEU A 341 -11.95 -5.04 -4.80
N CYS A 342 -10.94 -4.42 -4.17
CA CYS A 342 -9.72 -5.12 -3.71
C CYS A 342 -10.04 -6.27 -2.73
N ASN A 343 -10.90 -6.02 -1.73
CA ASN A 343 -11.38 -7.03 -0.78
C ASN A 343 -12.08 -8.19 -1.49
N GLY A 344 -12.97 -7.90 -2.43
CA GLY A 344 -13.70 -8.93 -3.17
C GLY A 344 -12.80 -9.74 -4.10
N ALA A 345 -11.84 -9.09 -4.78
CA ALA A 345 -10.87 -9.77 -5.62
C ALA A 345 -9.95 -10.69 -4.79
N ALA A 346 -9.45 -10.19 -3.65
CA ALA A 346 -8.61 -10.97 -2.75
C ALA A 346 -9.37 -12.17 -2.13
N ALA A 347 -10.64 -11.97 -1.72
CA ALA A 347 -11.50 -13.04 -1.21
C ALA A 347 -11.83 -14.07 -2.31
N ALA A 348 -12.16 -13.64 -3.52
CA ALA A 348 -12.36 -14.53 -4.66
C ALA A 348 -11.11 -15.38 -4.94
N ALA A 349 -9.92 -14.79 -4.84
CA ALA A 349 -8.66 -15.49 -5.04
C ALA A 349 -8.40 -16.61 -4.03
N LEU A 350 -8.99 -16.54 -2.83
CA LEU A 350 -8.97 -17.62 -1.85
C LEU A 350 -9.98 -18.73 -2.19
N ALA A 351 -11.15 -18.36 -2.72
CA ALA A 351 -12.27 -19.26 -2.89
C ALA A 351 -12.27 -20.03 -4.22
N VAL A 352 -11.93 -19.36 -5.33
CA VAL A 352 -12.07 -19.91 -6.68
C VAL A 352 -10.73 -20.04 -7.41
N GLU A 353 -10.64 -21.02 -8.31
CA GLU A 353 -9.50 -21.16 -9.21
C GLU A 353 -9.40 -19.98 -10.17
N GLU A 354 -8.16 -19.66 -10.58
CA GLU A 354 -7.90 -18.50 -11.44
C GLU A 354 -8.57 -18.64 -12.82
N PRO A 355 -9.50 -17.74 -13.20
CA PRO A 355 -10.04 -17.69 -14.56
C PRO A 355 -8.93 -17.36 -15.58
N PHE A 356 -8.84 -18.14 -16.67
CA PHE A 356 -7.83 -17.92 -17.73
C PHE A 356 -8.32 -18.22 -19.15
N ARG A 357 -9.59 -18.63 -19.34
CA ARG A 357 -10.21 -18.88 -20.64
C ARG A 357 -11.39 -17.95 -20.90
N THR A 358 -11.55 -17.51 -22.14
CA THR A 358 -12.77 -16.84 -22.54
C THR A 358 -13.95 -17.80 -22.46
N VAL A 359 -15.11 -17.30 -22.05
CA VAL A 359 -16.35 -18.09 -21.97
C VAL A 359 -17.39 -17.50 -22.91
N ASP A 360 -17.97 -18.35 -23.75
CA ASP A 360 -19.07 -17.96 -24.63
C ASP A 360 -20.41 -18.20 -23.92
N VAL A 361 -21.29 -17.20 -23.91
CA VAL A 361 -22.68 -17.35 -23.49
C VAL A 361 -23.57 -17.09 -24.69
N VAL A 362 -24.46 -18.03 -24.98
CA VAL A 362 -25.50 -17.81 -26.00
C VAL A 362 -26.65 -17.09 -25.29
N ALA A 363 -26.73 -15.77 -25.43
CA ALA A 363 -27.76 -14.93 -24.82
C ALA A 363 -29.18 -15.38 -25.25
N ARG A 364 -30.19 -14.93 -24.50
CA ARG A 364 -31.60 -15.31 -24.77
C ARG A 364 -32.10 -14.90 -26.16
N ASP A 365 -31.52 -13.87 -26.73
CA ASP A 365 -31.82 -13.39 -28.09
C ASP A 365 -30.98 -14.10 -29.18
N GLY A 366 -30.23 -15.14 -28.81
CA GLY A 366 -29.39 -15.93 -29.70
C GLY A 366 -28.00 -15.33 -29.98
N ARG A 367 -27.69 -14.12 -29.50
CA ARG A 367 -26.35 -13.53 -29.66
C ARG A 367 -25.32 -14.25 -28.82
N ARG A 368 -24.12 -14.42 -29.36
CA ARG A 368 -22.99 -14.96 -28.59
C ARG A 368 -22.25 -13.82 -27.88
N VAL A 369 -22.32 -13.81 -26.56
CA VAL A 369 -21.62 -12.86 -25.70
C VAL A 369 -20.38 -13.54 -25.13
N ARG A 370 -19.20 -13.02 -25.46
CA ARG A 370 -17.92 -13.58 -25.02
C ARG A 370 -17.34 -12.80 -23.84
N PHE A 371 -17.13 -13.50 -22.73
CA PHE A 371 -16.50 -12.98 -21.52
C PHE A 371 -15.00 -13.27 -21.54
N HIS A 372 -14.20 -12.28 -21.22
CA HIS A 372 -12.77 -12.45 -20.93
C HIS A 372 -12.56 -13.07 -19.56
N PRO A 373 -11.40 -13.68 -19.31
CA PRO A 373 -10.99 -14.04 -17.96
C PRO A 373 -11.05 -12.86 -16.99
N ASN A 374 -10.60 -11.67 -17.42
CA ASN A 374 -10.67 -10.49 -16.57
C ASN A 374 -12.10 -9.98 -16.33
N ASP A 375 -13.04 -10.23 -17.25
CA ASP A 375 -14.46 -9.96 -17.01
C ASP A 375 -15.00 -10.87 -15.91
N VAL A 376 -14.65 -12.15 -15.94
CA VAL A 376 -15.02 -13.13 -14.91
C VAL A 376 -14.40 -12.77 -13.56
N LYS A 377 -13.12 -12.36 -13.54
CA LYS A 377 -12.45 -11.87 -12.31
C LYS A 377 -13.14 -10.63 -11.73
N ALA A 378 -13.58 -9.69 -12.56
CA ALA A 378 -14.32 -8.50 -12.11
C ALA A 378 -15.69 -8.85 -11.52
N LEU A 379 -16.43 -9.78 -12.14
CA LEU A 379 -17.72 -10.26 -11.61
C LEU A 379 -17.54 -11.05 -10.30
N LEU A 380 -16.49 -11.87 -10.20
CA LEU A 380 -16.11 -12.54 -8.95
C LEU A 380 -15.75 -11.52 -7.86
N ALA A 381 -14.98 -10.48 -8.19
CA ALA A 381 -14.65 -9.42 -7.24
C ALA A 381 -15.90 -8.68 -6.74
N ALA A 382 -16.89 -8.45 -7.62
CA ALA A 382 -18.17 -7.88 -7.21
C ALA A 382 -18.99 -8.84 -6.34
N ALA A 383 -18.97 -10.15 -6.64
CA ALA A 383 -19.66 -11.18 -5.87
C ALA A 383 -19.09 -11.32 -4.45
N TYR A 384 -17.78 -11.45 -4.33
CA TYR A 384 -17.08 -11.64 -3.07
C TYR A 384 -16.80 -10.34 -2.32
N TYR A 385 -17.27 -9.18 -2.80
CA TYR A 385 -17.14 -7.91 -2.09
C TYR A 385 -17.70 -8.00 -0.66
N GLN A 386 -18.76 -8.80 -0.47
CA GLN A 386 -19.22 -9.25 0.83
C GLN A 386 -19.24 -10.78 0.86
N PRO A 387 -18.31 -11.43 1.59
CA PRO A 387 -18.39 -12.86 1.83
C PRO A 387 -19.56 -13.19 2.77
N ALA A 388 -20.09 -14.43 2.70
CA ALA A 388 -21.21 -14.85 3.56
C ALA A 388 -20.84 -14.81 5.05
N GLU A 389 -19.59 -15.12 5.36
CA GLU A 389 -19.03 -15.01 6.71
C GLU A 389 -17.63 -14.43 6.63
N ILE A 390 -17.30 -13.53 7.56
CA ILE A 390 -15.96 -13.01 7.75
C ILE A 390 -15.67 -12.93 9.25
N HIS A 391 -14.58 -13.55 9.66
CA HIS A 391 -14.02 -13.43 11.01
C HIS A 391 -12.77 -12.59 10.92
N THR A 392 -12.70 -11.54 11.73
CA THR A 392 -11.59 -10.60 11.71
C THR A 392 -10.84 -10.61 13.03
N LEU A 393 -9.53 -10.48 12.96
CA LEU A 393 -8.67 -10.14 14.08
C LEU A 393 -8.20 -8.69 13.85
N GLY A 394 -8.52 -7.80 14.79
CA GLY A 394 -8.32 -6.35 14.64
C GLY A 394 -9.45 -5.63 13.90
N GLU A 395 -9.37 -4.31 13.90
CA GLU A 395 -10.34 -3.40 13.28
C GLU A 395 -9.65 -2.50 12.25
N LEU A 396 -10.42 -2.03 11.26
CA LEU A 396 -9.91 -1.05 10.30
C LEU A 396 -9.63 0.30 10.96
N CYS A 397 -8.47 0.90 10.68
CA CYS A 397 -8.22 2.29 11.03
C CYS A 397 -9.26 3.23 10.39
N SER A 398 -9.90 4.06 11.21
CA SER A 398 -10.90 5.04 10.76
C SER A 398 -10.37 6.48 10.63
N GLY A 399 -9.09 6.72 10.96
CA GLY A 399 -8.51 8.06 11.08
C GLY A 399 -7.16 8.26 10.39
N SER A 400 -6.64 9.47 10.50
CA SER A 400 -5.31 9.92 10.04
C SER A 400 -4.49 10.44 11.23
N GLY A 401 -3.22 10.04 11.38
CA GLY A 401 -2.37 10.50 12.49
C GLY A 401 -0.96 9.92 12.44
N PHE A 402 -0.03 10.54 13.17
CA PHE A 402 1.37 10.14 13.18
C PHE A 402 1.69 8.89 14.02
N ASP A 403 0.76 8.48 14.89
CA ASP A 403 0.89 7.33 15.80
C ASP A 403 -0.21 6.29 15.56
N LEU A 404 -0.83 6.28 14.37
CA LEU A 404 -1.98 5.43 14.05
C LEU A 404 -1.71 3.94 14.23
N GLY A 405 -0.59 3.44 13.70
CA GLY A 405 -0.28 2.02 13.86
C GLY A 405 -0.12 1.60 15.31
N ALA A 406 0.17 2.53 16.24
CA ALA A 406 0.20 2.19 17.67
C ALA A 406 -1.19 1.91 18.24
N ARG A 407 -2.24 2.37 17.55
CA ARG A 407 -3.64 2.28 17.96
C ARG A 407 -4.44 1.25 17.17
N CYS A 408 -4.18 1.11 15.87
CA CYS A 408 -4.97 0.23 15.00
C CYS A 408 -4.31 -1.12 14.70
N SER A 409 -2.98 -1.22 14.78
CA SER A 409 -2.33 -2.47 14.38
C SER A 409 -2.74 -3.62 15.30
N ILE A 410 -3.00 -4.79 14.70
CA ILE A 410 -3.21 -6.04 15.42
C ILE A 410 -2.05 -6.26 16.39
N HIS A 411 -2.37 -6.66 17.62
CA HIS A 411 -1.34 -6.97 18.61
C HIS A 411 -0.31 -7.99 18.04
N PRO A 412 1.00 -7.73 18.11
CA PRO A 412 2.02 -8.50 17.39
C PRO A 412 2.04 -9.98 17.78
N ALA A 413 1.83 -10.30 19.05
CA ALA A 413 1.72 -11.69 19.49
C ALA A 413 0.47 -12.40 18.92
N ALA A 414 -0.66 -11.69 18.83
CA ALA A 414 -1.89 -12.24 18.25
C ALA A 414 -1.71 -12.48 16.75
N PHE A 415 -1.11 -11.51 16.05
CA PHE A 415 -0.78 -11.62 14.64
C PHE A 415 0.21 -12.77 14.36
N ALA A 416 1.29 -12.87 15.13
CA ALA A 416 2.27 -13.95 14.99
C ALA A 416 1.63 -15.33 15.20
N LEU A 417 0.83 -15.50 16.26
CA LEU A 417 0.12 -16.74 16.54
C LEU A 417 -0.86 -17.10 15.40
N ALA A 418 -1.59 -16.12 14.86
CA ALA A 418 -2.48 -16.32 13.73
C ALA A 418 -1.72 -16.78 12.48
N VAL A 419 -0.63 -16.11 12.11
CA VAL A 419 0.21 -16.47 10.94
C VAL A 419 0.81 -17.88 11.10
N LEU A 420 1.45 -18.14 12.25
CA LEU A 420 2.17 -19.39 12.51
C LEU A 420 1.23 -20.59 12.53
N ASN A 421 0.04 -20.47 13.13
CA ASN A 421 -0.93 -21.56 13.16
C ASN A 421 -1.66 -21.71 11.82
N ARG A 422 -2.22 -20.62 11.29
CA ARG A 422 -3.09 -20.71 10.12
C ARG A 422 -2.32 -21.08 8.85
N LEU A 423 -1.23 -20.37 8.56
CA LEU A 423 -0.42 -20.66 7.39
C LEU A 423 0.64 -21.73 7.69
N GLY A 424 1.35 -21.59 8.82
CA GLY A 424 2.48 -22.46 9.13
C GLY A 424 2.09 -23.90 9.49
N VAL A 425 1.07 -24.07 10.35
CA VAL A 425 0.62 -25.40 10.80
C VAL A 425 -0.48 -25.95 9.88
N ASN A 426 -1.43 -25.13 9.45
CA ASN A 426 -2.61 -25.59 8.72
C ASN A 426 -2.55 -25.37 7.20
N GLY A 427 -1.55 -24.65 6.67
CA GLY A 427 -1.45 -24.38 5.23
C GLY A 427 -2.59 -23.55 4.66
N GLN A 428 -3.31 -22.82 5.50
CA GLN A 428 -4.48 -22.02 5.12
C GLN A 428 -4.09 -20.56 4.90
N SER A 429 -4.49 -20.03 3.75
CA SER A 429 -4.37 -18.60 3.46
C SER A 429 -5.47 -17.79 4.15
N PHE A 430 -5.31 -16.47 4.14
CA PHE A 430 -6.19 -15.47 4.76
C PHE A 430 -5.98 -14.11 4.11
N LEU A 431 -6.84 -13.15 4.46
CA LEU A 431 -6.76 -11.77 4.04
C LEU A 431 -6.01 -10.93 5.08
N VAL A 432 -5.27 -9.94 4.61
CA VAL A 432 -4.62 -8.93 5.45
C VAL A 432 -4.87 -7.56 4.85
N GLU A 433 -5.25 -6.62 5.70
CA GLU A 433 -5.11 -5.19 5.46
C GLU A 433 -3.68 -4.80 5.88
N VAL A 434 -2.88 -4.34 4.92
CA VAL A 434 -1.42 -4.31 5.06
C VAL A 434 -0.86 -3.06 5.74
N HIS A 435 -1.63 -1.99 5.88
CA HIS A 435 -1.15 -0.68 6.34
C HIS A 435 -2.14 0.06 7.25
N PRO A 436 -1.69 0.63 8.38
CA PRO A 436 -2.55 1.34 9.32
C PRO A 436 -3.06 2.69 8.82
N THR A 437 -3.96 2.67 7.84
CA THR A 437 -4.42 3.86 7.13
C THR A 437 -5.92 3.81 6.91
N ALA A 438 -6.51 4.99 6.67
CA ALA A 438 -7.90 5.09 6.22
C ALA A 438 -8.11 4.51 4.79
N GLN A 439 -7.05 4.09 4.10
CA GLN A 439 -7.12 3.41 2.82
C GLN A 439 -7.10 1.90 3.06
N SER A 440 -8.28 1.29 3.20
CA SER A 440 -8.36 -0.17 3.38
C SER A 440 -7.93 -0.89 2.10
N GLN A 441 -6.78 -1.55 2.14
CA GLN A 441 -6.21 -2.32 1.04
C GLN A 441 -6.04 -3.78 1.45
N TYR A 442 -6.96 -4.62 0.96
CA TYR A 442 -6.94 -6.05 1.27
C TYR A 442 -6.14 -6.85 0.24
N HIS A 443 -5.33 -7.75 0.79
CA HIS A 443 -4.57 -8.72 0.02
C HIS A 443 -4.71 -10.12 0.60
N SER A 444 -4.63 -11.13 -0.26
CA SER A 444 -4.58 -12.54 0.16
C SER A 444 -3.14 -13.00 0.34
N VAL A 445 -2.88 -13.82 1.36
CA VAL A 445 -1.51 -14.30 1.65
C VAL A 445 -1.12 -15.45 0.72
N ALA A 446 -0.19 -15.18 -0.19
CA ALA A 446 0.41 -16.18 -1.10
C ALA A 446 1.50 -17.03 -0.43
N GLY A 447 2.05 -16.57 0.68
CA GLY A 447 3.00 -17.31 1.49
C GLY A 447 3.66 -16.43 2.54
N ALA A 448 4.54 -17.02 3.34
CA ALA A 448 5.29 -16.28 4.34
C ALA A 448 6.67 -16.90 4.59
N THR A 449 7.54 -16.16 5.26
CA THR A 449 8.74 -16.67 5.92
C THR A 449 8.79 -16.04 7.30
N VAL A 450 8.68 -16.84 8.37
CA VAL A 450 8.89 -16.33 9.73
C VAL A 450 10.33 -16.58 10.14
N LYS A 451 11.17 -15.56 10.03
CA LYS A 451 12.60 -15.64 10.35
C LYS A 451 12.78 -15.45 11.85
N LEU A 452 13.46 -16.38 12.51
CA LEU A 452 13.90 -16.21 13.89
C LEU A 452 15.21 -15.41 13.86
N THR A 453 15.10 -14.10 14.07
CA THR A 453 16.24 -13.18 13.98
C THR A 453 17.10 -13.23 15.25
N ARG A 454 16.51 -13.64 16.38
CA ARG A 454 17.23 -13.95 17.61
C ARG A 454 16.56 -15.06 18.39
N GLU A 455 17.32 -16.11 18.70
CA GLU A 455 16.89 -17.22 19.58
C GLU A 455 16.43 -16.71 20.95
N PRO A 456 15.50 -17.42 21.64
CA PRO A 456 14.96 -17.00 22.92
C PRO A 456 16.03 -16.61 23.95
N TYR A 457 15.99 -15.36 24.43
CA TYR A 457 16.97 -14.75 25.33
C TYR A 457 16.31 -14.18 26.59
N ALA A 458 17.08 -14.00 27.68
CA ALA A 458 16.57 -13.37 28.89
C ALA A 458 16.40 -11.85 28.67
N PRO A 459 15.31 -11.21 29.16
CA PRO A 459 15.14 -9.76 29.08
C PRO A 459 16.33 -9.00 29.70
N SER A 460 16.78 -7.92 29.06
CA SER A 460 17.97 -7.17 29.49
C SER A 460 17.77 -5.65 29.38
N GLY A 461 16.82 -5.11 30.14
CA GLY A 461 16.46 -3.69 30.12
C GLY A 461 15.40 -3.32 29.08
N ASP A 462 14.77 -4.32 28.46
CA ASP A 462 13.67 -4.12 27.52
C ASP A 462 12.46 -3.44 28.19
N PRO A 463 11.77 -2.52 27.49
CA PRO A 463 10.61 -1.83 28.05
C PRO A 463 9.42 -2.79 28.10
N LEU A 464 9.15 -3.35 29.27
CA LEU A 464 8.03 -4.27 29.52
C LEU A 464 6.88 -3.57 30.23
N GLU A 465 5.65 -3.94 29.88
CA GLU A 465 4.47 -3.52 30.62
C GLU A 465 4.53 -4.02 32.07
N PRO A 466 4.24 -3.18 33.09
CA PRO A 466 4.40 -3.58 34.50
C PRO A 466 3.64 -4.85 34.90
N GLY A 467 2.44 -5.09 34.36
CA GLY A 467 1.65 -6.28 34.64
C GLY A 467 2.17 -7.54 33.93
N LEU A 468 2.90 -7.38 32.83
CA LEU A 468 3.48 -8.47 32.06
C LEU A 468 4.85 -8.87 32.61
N ALA A 469 5.68 -7.90 33.00
CA ALA A 469 7.09 -8.08 33.33
C ALA A 469 7.39 -9.28 34.28
N PRO A 470 6.64 -9.51 35.38
CA PRO A 470 6.90 -10.63 36.29
C PRO A 470 6.68 -12.02 35.66
N ARG A 471 5.93 -12.10 34.55
CA ARG A 471 5.59 -13.36 33.88
C ARG A 471 6.56 -13.70 32.74
N VAL A 472 7.35 -12.75 32.27
CA VAL A 472 8.24 -12.94 31.11
C VAL A 472 9.54 -13.61 31.56
N ALA A 473 9.76 -14.83 31.08
CA ALA A 473 11.00 -15.56 31.29
C ALA A 473 12.00 -15.33 30.15
N LYS A 474 11.53 -15.22 28.90
CA LYS A 474 12.36 -15.02 27.71
C LYS A 474 11.69 -14.09 26.70
N LEU A 475 12.49 -13.49 25.84
CA LEU A 475 12.08 -12.77 24.65
C LEU A 475 12.61 -13.50 23.42
N ALA A 476 11.90 -13.43 22.28
CA ALA A 476 12.37 -13.94 21.00
C ALA A 476 12.14 -12.89 19.91
N ASP A 477 13.12 -12.63 19.07
CA ASP A 477 12.97 -11.66 17.98
C ASP A 477 12.68 -12.41 16.68
N VAL A 478 11.64 -11.99 15.98
CA VAL A 478 11.22 -12.59 14.70
C VAL A 478 10.95 -11.51 13.67
N ASP A 479 11.12 -11.87 12.40
CA ASP A 479 10.67 -11.07 11.25
C ASP A 479 9.68 -11.90 10.44
N ILE A 480 8.42 -11.48 10.41
CA ILE A 480 7.39 -12.09 9.58
C ILE A 480 7.42 -11.39 8.23
N GLU A 481 8.03 -12.05 7.25
CA GLU A 481 7.96 -11.67 5.83
C GLU A 481 6.70 -12.30 5.23
N LEU A 482 5.66 -11.50 4.96
CA LEU A 482 4.47 -11.94 4.23
C LEU A 482 4.62 -11.65 2.74
N ARG A 483 4.22 -12.63 1.92
CA ARG A 483 4.08 -12.52 0.47
C ARG A 483 2.60 -12.52 0.14
N PHE A 484 2.12 -11.42 -0.41
CA PHE A 484 0.72 -11.18 -0.72
C PHE A 484 0.46 -11.29 -2.22
N SER A 485 -0.62 -11.94 -2.63
CA SER A 485 -1.11 -11.79 -4.00
C SER A 485 -1.66 -10.39 -4.18
N THR A 486 -0.99 -9.59 -5.00
CA THR A 486 -1.36 -8.19 -5.19
C THR A 486 -2.67 -8.03 -5.97
N THR A 487 -3.46 -7.02 -5.58
CA THR A 487 -4.64 -6.53 -6.29
C THR A 487 -4.34 -5.25 -7.07
N LEU A 488 -3.07 -4.82 -7.13
CA LEU A 488 -2.66 -3.55 -7.74
C LEU A 488 -2.06 -3.74 -9.14
N LEU A 489 -2.37 -4.85 -9.81
CA LEU A 489 -1.86 -5.08 -11.17
C LEU A 489 -2.64 -4.25 -12.19
N PRO A 490 -1.97 -3.63 -13.18
CA PRO A 490 -2.66 -2.99 -14.30
C PRO A 490 -3.29 -4.04 -15.23
N VAL A 491 -4.37 -3.67 -15.93
CA VAL A 491 -5.03 -4.52 -16.96
C VAL A 491 -4.04 -5.17 -17.93
N SER A 492 -3.00 -4.45 -18.37
CA SER A 492 -2.00 -4.96 -19.30
C SER A 492 -1.20 -6.16 -18.75
N ALA A 493 -1.12 -6.31 -17.42
CA ALA A 493 -0.49 -7.45 -16.76
C ALA A 493 -1.47 -8.59 -16.45
N THR A 494 -2.78 -8.34 -16.49
CA THR A 494 -3.82 -9.33 -16.12
C THR A 494 -4.58 -9.90 -17.32
N ASP A 495 -4.52 -9.26 -18.49
CA ASP A 495 -5.23 -9.64 -19.72
C ASP A 495 -4.25 -9.96 -20.87
N VAL A 496 -3.29 -10.86 -20.63
CA VAL A 496 -2.28 -11.28 -21.61
C VAL A 496 -2.72 -12.54 -22.34
N VAL A 497 -2.93 -12.46 -23.66
CA VAL A 497 -3.24 -13.63 -24.50
C VAL A 497 -2.08 -14.62 -24.49
N ASP A 498 -2.38 -15.90 -24.27
CA ASP A 498 -1.39 -16.97 -24.30
C ASP A 498 -1.33 -17.59 -25.71
N PRO A 499 -0.21 -17.45 -26.45
CA PRO A 499 -0.08 -17.93 -27.83
C PRO A 499 -0.33 -19.43 -27.99
N LYS A 500 -0.27 -20.23 -26.92
CA LYS A 500 -0.57 -21.67 -26.99
C LYS A 500 -2.02 -21.95 -27.42
N TRP A 501 -2.91 -20.98 -27.24
CA TRP A 501 -4.30 -21.06 -27.68
C TRP A 501 -4.45 -20.37 -29.03
N ALA A 502 -4.25 -21.13 -30.12
CA ALA A 502 -4.26 -20.62 -31.49
C ALA A 502 -5.51 -19.79 -31.86
N GLU A 503 -6.65 -20.01 -31.19
CA GLU A 503 -7.90 -19.29 -31.39
C GLU A 503 -8.02 -17.97 -30.57
N GLY A 504 -6.99 -17.60 -29.81
CA GLY A 504 -6.99 -16.38 -28.97
C GLY A 504 -7.95 -16.44 -27.78
N SER A 505 -8.40 -17.63 -27.40
CA SER A 505 -9.42 -17.85 -26.36
C SER A 505 -8.83 -18.14 -24.98
N GLY A 506 -7.51 -18.25 -24.85
CA GLY A 506 -6.85 -18.49 -23.58
C GLY A 506 -5.79 -17.45 -23.28
N TYR A 507 -5.67 -17.15 -22.00
CA TYR A 507 -4.84 -16.11 -21.45
C TYR A 507 -3.79 -16.75 -20.54
N ALA A 508 -2.66 -16.07 -20.39
CA ALA A 508 -1.63 -16.46 -19.45
C ALA A 508 -2.21 -16.32 -18.05
N LYS A 509 -2.08 -17.37 -17.23
CA LYS A 509 -2.38 -17.28 -15.81
C LYS A 509 -1.50 -16.21 -15.19
N VAL A 510 -2.11 -15.29 -14.46
CA VAL A 510 -1.41 -14.24 -13.71
C VAL A 510 -0.63 -14.89 -12.56
N GLY A 511 -1.21 -15.90 -11.91
CA GLY A 511 -0.67 -16.51 -10.70
C GLY A 511 -0.52 -15.52 -9.55
N ALA A 512 0.29 -15.85 -8.55
CA ALA A 512 0.63 -14.91 -7.49
C ALA A 512 1.76 -13.98 -7.94
N ARG A 513 1.44 -12.70 -8.12
CA ARG A 513 2.41 -11.61 -8.21
C ARG A 513 2.55 -11.01 -6.83
N THR A 514 3.67 -11.29 -6.18
CA THR A 514 3.80 -11.08 -4.74
C THR A 514 4.21 -9.66 -4.39
N LEU A 515 3.43 -9.01 -3.53
CA LEU A 515 3.84 -7.89 -2.67
C LEU A 515 4.48 -8.47 -1.41
N VAL A 516 5.66 -7.99 -1.04
CA VAL A 516 6.38 -8.46 0.15
C VAL A 516 6.29 -7.39 1.24
N GLN A 517 5.89 -7.77 2.44
CA GLN A 517 5.89 -6.89 3.61
C GLN A 517 6.59 -7.58 4.78
N HIS A 518 7.38 -6.80 5.51
CA HIS A 518 8.08 -7.25 6.71
C HIS A 518 7.42 -6.70 7.98
N TYR A 519 7.25 -7.56 8.96
CA TYR A 519 6.74 -7.21 10.29
C TYR A 519 7.73 -7.72 11.36
N PRO A 520 8.82 -7.00 11.60
CA PRO A 520 9.76 -7.36 12.66
C PRO A 520 9.14 -7.08 14.02
N MET A 521 9.32 -8.01 14.96
CA MET A 521 8.74 -7.95 16.30
C MET A 521 9.54 -8.73 17.33
N THR A 522 9.35 -8.37 18.59
CA THR A 522 9.79 -9.14 19.75
C THR A 522 8.58 -9.80 20.40
N LEU A 523 8.66 -11.11 20.65
CA LEU A 523 7.66 -11.91 21.35
C LEU A 523 8.08 -12.15 22.80
N ALA A 524 7.14 -12.04 23.73
CA ALA A 524 7.34 -12.32 25.15
C ALA A 524 6.89 -13.75 25.48
N LEU A 525 7.78 -14.52 26.10
CA LEU A 525 7.57 -15.91 26.48
C LEU A 525 7.55 -16.07 28.00
N ASP A 526 6.60 -16.85 28.50
CA ASP A 526 6.53 -17.19 29.92
C ASP A 526 7.47 -18.35 30.31
N GLY A 527 7.45 -18.75 31.58
CA GLY A 527 8.28 -19.84 32.09
C GLY A 527 8.00 -21.22 31.48
N SER A 528 6.82 -21.41 30.86
CA SER A 528 6.46 -22.62 30.12
C SER A 528 6.84 -22.54 28.63
N GLY A 529 7.25 -21.36 28.16
CA GLY A 529 7.52 -21.08 26.75
C GLY A 529 6.28 -20.67 25.95
N GLU A 530 5.17 -20.31 26.62
CA GLU A 530 3.97 -19.78 25.98
C GLU A 530 4.17 -18.34 25.53
N ILE A 531 3.72 -18.00 24.32
CA ILE A 531 3.72 -16.63 23.81
C ILE A 531 2.61 -15.84 24.51
N ILE A 532 2.99 -14.91 25.39
CA ILE A 532 2.07 -14.16 26.26
C ILE A 532 1.98 -12.66 25.94
N GLY A 533 2.79 -12.17 24.98
CA GLY A 533 2.86 -10.76 24.65
C GLY A 533 3.88 -10.45 23.56
N GLY A 534 4.05 -9.17 23.22
CA GLY A 534 5.03 -8.75 22.23
C GLY A 534 5.00 -7.26 21.89
N ARG A 535 5.89 -6.84 20.98
CA ARG A 535 5.90 -5.51 20.36
C ARG A 535 6.41 -5.60 18.92
N TYR A 536 5.91 -4.76 18.02
CA TYR A 536 6.57 -4.51 16.74
C TYR A 536 7.84 -3.69 16.95
N THR A 537 8.85 -3.94 16.12
CA THR A 537 10.18 -3.30 16.20
C THR A 537 10.59 -2.62 14.89
N GLY A 538 9.68 -2.53 13.91
CA GLY A 538 9.90 -1.84 12.65
C GLY A 538 10.02 -0.32 12.79
N ASP A 539 10.22 0.38 11.67
CA ASP A 539 10.14 1.83 11.64
C ASP A 539 9.36 2.37 10.42
N PRO A 540 8.13 2.88 10.62
CA PRO A 540 7.41 2.93 11.89
C PRO A 540 7.15 1.51 12.43
N ALA A 541 7.00 1.39 13.75
CA ALA A 541 6.84 0.10 14.43
C ALA A 541 5.43 -0.47 14.23
N ASP A 542 4.91 -0.45 13.02
CA ASP A 542 3.52 -0.72 12.71
C ASP A 542 3.31 -2.17 12.25
N GLY A 543 2.13 -2.69 12.57
CA GLY A 543 1.64 -3.96 12.06
C GLY A 543 0.49 -3.76 11.08
N PRO A 544 -0.06 -4.85 10.54
CA PRO A 544 -1.33 -4.79 9.81
C PRO A 544 -2.47 -4.39 10.75
N ASP A 545 -3.51 -3.76 10.23
CA ASP A 545 -4.69 -3.35 11.01
C ASP A 545 -5.68 -4.48 11.22
N GLN A 546 -5.85 -5.31 10.19
CA GLN A 546 -6.85 -6.36 10.22
C GLN A 546 -6.38 -7.59 9.46
N LEU A 547 -6.66 -8.75 10.05
CA LEU A 547 -6.54 -10.06 9.42
C LEU A 547 -7.95 -10.63 9.29
N GLY A 548 -8.32 -11.02 8.07
CA GLY A 548 -9.64 -11.55 7.75
C GLY A 548 -9.59 -13.02 7.33
N VAL A 549 -10.53 -13.81 7.87
CA VAL A 549 -10.82 -15.18 7.44
C VAL A 549 -12.22 -15.19 6.87
N THR A 550 -12.35 -15.47 5.58
CA THR A 550 -13.63 -15.45 4.87
C THR A 550 -14.14 -16.86 4.60
N SER A 551 -15.46 -16.99 4.45
CA SER A 551 -16.06 -18.18 3.88
C SER A 551 -15.71 -18.34 2.39
N ALA A 552 -15.96 -19.55 1.85
CA ALA A 552 -15.76 -19.85 0.45
C ALA A 552 -16.90 -19.31 -0.45
N MET A 553 -17.99 -18.79 0.14
CA MET A 553 -19.18 -18.35 -0.58
C MET A 553 -19.40 -16.85 -0.40
N PRO A 554 -19.87 -16.13 -1.43
CA PRO A 554 -20.33 -14.75 -1.26
C PRO A 554 -21.63 -14.70 -0.46
N ALA A 555 -21.95 -13.54 0.10
CA ALA A 555 -23.24 -13.29 0.75
C ALA A 555 -24.36 -13.26 -0.30
N LEU A 556 -25.40 -14.07 -0.08
CA LEU A 556 -26.50 -14.26 -1.02
C LEU A 556 -27.84 -13.87 -0.39
N GLY A 557 -28.59 -13.05 -1.12
CA GLY A 557 -29.99 -12.75 -0.84
C GLY A 557 -30.96 -13.74 -1.51
N ALA A 558 -32.21 -13.30 -1.65
CA ALA A 558 -33.27 -14.09 -2.28
C ALA A 558 -32.89 -14.53 -3.71
N GLU A 559 -33.29 -15.74 -4.10
CA GLU A 559 -33.07 -16.32 -5.44
C GLU A 559 -31.59 -16.39 -5.87
N GLY A 560 -30.65 -16.38 -4.92
CA GLY A 560 -29.21 -16.39 -5.22
C GLY A 560 -28.67 -15.05 -5.75
N ALA A 561 -29.37 -13.95 -5.48
CA ALA A 561 -28.87 -12.59 -5.69
C ALA A 561 -27.59 -12.36 -4.86
N ILE A 562 -26.57 -11.73 -5.44
CA ILE A 562 -25.42 -11.27 -4.66
C ILE A 562 -25.86 -10.08 -3.80
N GLU A 563 -25.68 -10.13 -2.48
CA GLU A 563 -26.10 -9.02 -1.59
C GLU A 563 -25.40 -7.70 -1.93
N ALA A 564 -24.09 -7.75 -2.15
CA ALA A 564 -23.29 -6.59 -2.53
C ALA A 564 -23.60 -6.05 -3.94
N SER A 565 -24.27 -6.85 -4.79
CA SER A 565 -24.64 -6.43 -6.15
C SER A 565 -25.92 -7.14 -6.58
N PRO A 566 -27.09 -6.70 -6.08
CA PRO A 566 -28.37 -7.43 -6.19
C PRO A 566 -28.80 -7.83 -7.62
N PRO A 567 -28.49 -7.06 -8.69
CA PRO A 567 -28.78 -7.48 -10.05
C PRO A 567 -27.98 -8.71 -10.53
N LEU A 568 -26.86 -9.03 -9.88
CA LEU A 568 -26.04 -10.19 -10.22
C LEU A 568 -26.54 -11.45 -9.50
N ARG A 569 -26.41 -12.61 -10.14
CA ARG A 569 -26.76 -13.93 -9.61
C ARG A 569 -25.53 -14.79 -9.46
N TRP A 570 -25.37 -15.42 -8.30
CA TRP A 570 -24.22 -16.27 -8.02
C TRP A 570 -24.10 -17.44 -8.99
N GLN A 571 -25.21 -18.10 -9.31
CA GLN A 571 -25.24 -19.25 -10.22
C GLN A 571 -24.59 -18.94 -11.57
N ALA A 572 -24.84 -17.75 -12.13
CA ALA A 572 -24.24 -17.31 -13.37
C ALA A 572 -22.73 -17.06 -13.24
N ILE A 573 -22.33 -16.31 -12.22
CA ILE A 573 -20.91 -15.98 -11.98
C ILE A 573 -20.10 -17.25 -11.72
N GLU A 574 -20.64 -18.17 -10.92
CA GLU A 574 -20.02 -19.45 -10.61
C GLU A 574 -19.90 -20.34 -11.85
N ALA A 575 -20.92 -20.38 -12.72
CA ALA A 575 -20.86 -21.10 -13.99
C ALA A 575 -19.80 -20.53 -14.94
N LEU A 576 -19.70 -19.20 -15.04
CA LEU A 576 -18.65 -18.52 -15.80
C LEU A 576 -17.26 -18.84 -15.24
N ALA A 577 -17.07 -18.77 -13.93
CA ALA A 577 -15.80 -19.08 -13.27
C ALA A 577 -15.36 -20.53 -13.51
N ARG A 578 -16.26 -21.50 -13.31
CA ARG A 578 -15.99 -22.92 -13.59
C ARG A 578 -15.68 -23.19 -15.07
N ALA A 579 -16.38 -22.53 -15.98
CA ALA A 579 -16.08 -22.64 -17.40
C ALA A 579 -14.70 -22.04 -17.73
N SER A 580 -14.37 -20.89 -17.17
CA SER A 580 -13.14 -20.14 -17.47
C SER A 580 -11.83 -20.85 -17.06
N VAL A 581 -11.90 -21.97 -16.35
CA VAL A 581 -10.72 -22.81 -16.02
C VAL A 581 -10.55 -24.02 -16.94
N SER A 582 -11.41 -24.19 -17.94
CA SER A 582 -11.40 -25.34 -18.86
C SER A 582 -10.10 -25.45 -19.67
N THR A 583 -9.49 -26.64 -19.68
CA THR A 583 -8.32 -26.96 -20.52
C THR A 583 -8.71 -27.54 -21.88
N GLY A 584 -10.00 -27.57 -22.21
CA GLY A 584 -10.51 -28.09 -23.48
C GLY A 584 -10.04 -27.26 -24.69
N PRO A 585 -9.98 -27.88 -25.89
CA PRO A 585 -9.43 -27.25 -27.09
C PRO A 585 -10.23 -26.03 -27.55
N LEU A 586 -11.55 -26.07 -27.40
CA LEU A 586 -12.47 -24.99 -27.77
C LEU A 586 -12.82 -24.11 -26.57
N PRO A 587 -13.19 -22.83 -26.77
CA PRO A 587 -13.77 -22.00 -25.73
C PRO A 587 -15.00 -22.70 -25.14
N PRO A 588 -15.11 -22.80 -23.80
CA PRO A 588 -16.28 -23.37 -23.16
C PRO A 588 -17.51 -22.46 -23.37
N THR A 589 -18.67 -23.10 -23.49
CA THR A 589 -19.97 -22.41 -23.59
C THR A 589 -20.77 -22.62 -22.32
N VAL A 590 -21.45 -21.58 -21.86
CA VAL A 590 -22.38 -21.62 -20.72
C VAL A 590 -23.81 -21.39 -21.22
N ASP A 591 -24.76 -22.21 -20.76
CA ASP A 591 -26.19 -22.10 -21.06
C ASP A 591 -26.79 -20.88 -20.32
N VAL A 592 -27.55 -20.04 -21.05
CA VAL A 592 -28.19 -18.84 -20.51
C VAL A 592 -29.14 -19.08 -19.34
N LYS A 593 -29.62 -20.32 -19.15
CA LYS A 593 -30.48 -20.69 -18.02
C LYS A 593 -29.85 -20.36 -16.65
N VAL A 594 -28.52 -20.35 -16.55
CA VAL A 594 -27.82 -20.02 -15.29
C VAL A 594 -27.97 -18.55 -14.88
N PHE A 595 -28.40 -17.68 -15.81
CA PHE A 595 -28.68 -16.26 -15.57
C PHE A 595 -30.14 -16.01 -15.15
N GLY A 596 -31.00 -17.04 -15.14
CA GLY A 596 -32.35 -16.95 -14.58
C GLY A 596 -32.36 -17.04 -13.05
N ALA A 597 -33.50 -16.72 -12.44
CA ALA A 597 -33.75 -17.08 -11.04
C ALA A 597 -33.75 -18.61 -10.91
N SER A 598 -33.10 -19.14 -9.85
CA SER A 598 -33.24 -20.56 -9.51
C SER A 598 -34.73 -20.85 -9.30
N PRO A 599 -35.28 -21.98 -9.80
CA PRO A 599 -36.63 -22.38 -9.44
C PRO A 599 -36.69 -22.47 -7.92
N SER A 600 -37.68 -21.80 -7.32
CA SER A 600 -37.99 -21.93 -5.90
C SER A 600 -38.08 -23.43 -5.56
N PRO A 601 -37.47 -23.90 -4.46
CA PRO A 601 -37.71 -25.26 -4.02
C PRO A 601 -39.23 -25.44 -3.79
N PRO A 602 -39.80 -26.58 -4.22
CA PRO A 602 -41.24 -26.82 -4.18
C PRO A 602 -41.83 -26.79 -2.77
#